data_AF-A0ABD2SW38-F1
#
_entry.id   AF-A0ABD2SW38-F1
#
_cell.length_a   1.000
_cell.length_b   1.000
_cell.length_c   1.000
_cell.angle_alpha   90.00
_cell.angle_beta   90.00
_cell.angle_gamma   90.00
#
_symmetry.space_group_name_H-M   'P 1'
#
loop_
_entity.id
_entity.type
_entity.pdbx_description
1 polymer ?
#
loop_
_entity_poly.entity_id
_entity_poly.type
_entity_poly.pdbx_seq_one_letter_code
_entity_poly.pdbx_strand_id
1 'polypeptide(L)'
;MSKKVVIGGIASVLVVACVVAACFTLTKHDSDTSSNEVATSTKSVETMCQPTPYKQTCEKTLSAAKNVSDPKDYIKVAFEATVTDIKNAIMNIEPIKKAANDPYTKDALHACEELFDLAVEDLRGSVAKIENFDFSKIKDVVDDLKTWLSAVVAYEETCLDGFTKSEYSATRDQMVKLMNTTRELSINALSMVNSFGEMITQTTGLTRKLLSNSDSFVEASNRKLLQISAAKPNAVVSASGGGQYKTIQEAVNAVPKNNPTPFIILIKAGTYKEHIEIEKNKPNVVFIGEGPTKTIITGDRGVKNGGGYATWHTCALGVSGEGFVIKDIGIENTAGPEKEQAVALRINADKAVVHNCKIDGYQDTLYAHSFRQFYRDCTITGTIDFIFGDASAVFQNCKLIVRKPGNAQACMITAQGRTVPTSFGGFVIQNCDIKADPAFTSTTPPIKAYLGRPWKEYSKTIIMQSNIDAFIDPTGWAPWNSTDFGLHTCFYAEYQNRGPGAALGKRVSTWRGYQKGISGDTINKYTAGKFINTQQPWLPKFDIPYD
;
A
#
# COMPACT_ATOMS: atom_id res chain seq x y z
N MET A 1 8.01 16.92 35.56
CA MET A 1 7.66 15.49 35.77
C MET A 1 7.88 14.62 34.51
N SER A 2 8.91 14.86 33.68
CA SER A 2 9.05 14.22 32.35
C SER A 2 10.38 13.49 32.15
N LYS A 3 10.73 12.55 33.04
CA LYS A 3 11.86 11.62 32.84
C LYS A 3 11.56 10.16 33.22
N LYS A 4 10.43 9.87 33.86
CA LYS A 4 10.10 8.51 34.35
C LYS A 4 9.32 7.64 33.35
N VAL A 5 8.66 8.22 32.34
CA VAL A 5 7.84 7.46 31.37
C VAL A 5 8.67 6.86 30.23
N VAL A 6 9.78 7.51 29.84
CA VAL A 6 10.68 6.99 28.78
C VAL A 6 11.56 5.84 29.28
N ILE A 7 11.87 5.81 30.58
CA ILE A 7 12.64 4.73 31.20
C ILE A 7 11.78 3.47 31.37
N GLY A 8 10.47 3.60 31.59
CA GLY A 8 9.54 2.48 31.71
C GLY A 8 9.39 1.65 30.43
N GLY A 9 9.32 2.30 29.27
CA GLY A 9 9.17 1.62 27.97
C GLY A 9 10.45 0.93 27.47
N ILE A 10 11.63 1.50 27.79
CA ILE A 10 12.92 0.89 27.44
C ILE A 10 13.24 -0.26 28.41
N ALA A 11 12.89 -0.11 29.70
CA ALA A 11 13.08 -1.17 30.70
C ALA A 11 12.16 -2.38 30.46
N SER A 12 10.91 -2.18 30.03
CA SER A 12 10.01 -3.28 29.69
C SER A 12 10.47 -4.05 28.44
N VAL A 13 10.97 -3.37 27.40
CA VAL A 13 11.55 -4.02 26.21
C VAL A 13 12.83 -4.79 26.57
N LEU A 14 13.68 -4.25 27.44
CA LEU A 14 14.90 -4.93 27.90
C LEU A 14 14.61 -6.16 28.77
N VAL A 15 13.60 -6.09 29.65
CA VAL A 15 13.18 -7.24 30.46
C VAL A 15 12.57 -8.33 29.57
N VAL A 16 11.76 -7.97 28.58
CA VAL A 16 11.19 -8.92 27.61
C VAL A 16 12.30 -9.59 26.80
N ALA A 17 13.29 -8.84 26.29
CA ALA A 17 14.42 -9.40 25.55
C ALA A 17 15.28 -10.35 26.40
N CYS A 18 15.52 -10.02 27.67
CA CYS A 18 16.28 -10.87 28.60
C CYS A 18 15.52 -12.13 29.02
N VAL A 19 14.20 -12.06 29.23
CA VAL A 19 13.36 -13.23 29.55
C VAL A 19 13.29 -14.17 28.35
N VAL A 20 13.17 -13.62 27.15
CA VAL A 20 13.22 -14.37 25.88
C VAL A 20 14.56 -15.07 25.72
N ALA A 21 15.68 -14.35 25.86
CA ALA A 21 17.02 -14.94 25.76
C ALA A 21 17.26 -16.04 26.82
N ALA A 22 16.79 -15.84 28.05
CA ALA A 22 16.91 -16.83 29.12
C ALA A 22 16.11 -18.11 28.85
N CYS A 23 14.89 -17.99 28.31
CA CYS A 23 14.08 -19.13 27.90
C CYS A 23 14.71 -19.92 26.74
N PHE A 24 15.35 -19.26 25.78
CA PHE A 24 16.07 -19.93 24.68
C PHE A 24 17.42 -20.55 25.07
N THR A 25 18.07 -20.07 26.13
CA THR A 25 19.26 -20.74 26.67
C THR A 25 18.93 -21.98 27.50
N LEU A 26 17.74 -22.03 28.11
CA LEU A 26 17.31 -23.17 28.93
C LEU A 26 16.76 -24.35 28.11
N THR A 27 16.35 -24.14 26.85
CA THR A 27 15.91 -25.24 25.95
C THR A 27 17.04 -26.15 25.48
N LYS A 28 18.30 -25.83 25.79
CA LYS A 28 19.47 -26.64 25.41
C LYS A 28 19.89 -27.66 26.46
N HIS A 29 19.27 -27.67 27.65
CA HIS A 29 19.62 -28.61 28.73
C HIS A 29 18.39 -28.92 29.61
N ASP A 30 17.66 -29.99 29.26
CA ASP A 30 17.34 -31.12 30.15
C ASP A 30 16.10 -31.90 29.71
N SER A 31 16.23 -33.21 29.83
CA SER A 31 15.22 -34.24 29.61
C SER A 31 14.44 -34.50 30.91
N ASP A 32 13.16 -34.11 30.97
CA ASP A 32 12.13 -34.78 31.79
C ASP A 32 10.70 -34.42 31.35
N THR A 33 9.88 -35.44 31.13
CA THR A 33 8.74 -35.45 30.16
C THR A 33 7.36 -35.55 30.85
N SER A 34 6.51 -34.52 30.65
CA SER A 34 5.03 -34.51 30.52
C SER A 34 4.32 -33.33 31.20
N SER A 35 4.68 -32.93 32.43
CA SER A 35 4.04 -31.78 33.13
C SER A 35 4.70 -30.43 32.81
N ASN A 36 6.00 -30.44 32.53
CA ASN A 36 6.78 -29.26 32.15
C ASN A 36 6.52 -28.79 30.70
N GLU A 37 6.11 -29.68 29.80
CA GLU A 37 5.84 -29.32 28.40
C GLU A 37 4.61 -28.39 28.27
N VAL A 38 3.55 -28.65 29.03
CA VAL A 38 2.31 -27.85 29.01
C VAL A 38 2.53 -26.46 29.62
N ALA A 39 3.31 -26.37 30.70
CA ALA A 39 3.66 -25.09 31.31
C ALA A 39 4.60 -24.24 30.41
N THR A 40 5.52 -24.90 29.71
CA THR A 40 6.48 -24.24 28.80
C THR A 40 5.81 -23.77 27.50
N SER A 41 4.86 -24.54 26.96
CA SER A 41 4.09 -24.14 25.77
C SER A 41 3.19 -22.93 26.06
N THR A 42 2.55 -22.89 27.23
CA THR A 42 1.66 -21.79 27.65
C THR A 42 2.43 -20.46 27.77
N LYS A 43 3.59 -20.48 28.43
CA LYS A 43 4.44 -19.28 28.58
C LYS A 43 5.00 -18.77 27.24
N SER A 44 5.30 -19.68 26.31
CA SER A 44 5.77 -19.34 24.96
C SER A 44 4.67 -18.65 24.15
N VAL A 45 3.43 -19.15 24.22
CA VAL A 45 2.24 -18.53 23.61
C VAL A 45 2.01 -17.12 24.16
N GLU A 46 1.99 -16.96 25.48
CA GLU A 46 1.82 -15.63 26.11
C GLU A 46 2.88 -14.64 25.62
N THR A 47 4.13 -15.09 25.47
CA THR A 47 5.26 -14.27 25.00
C THR A 47 5.07 -13.84 23.54
N MET A 48 4.69 -14.77 22.66
CA MET A 48 4.43 -14.48 21.25
C MET A 48 3.23 -13.55 21.05
N CYS A 49 2.24 -13.60 21.95
CA CYS A 49 1.03 -12.78 21.89
C CYS A 49 1.16 -11.42 22.60
N GLN A 50 2.18 -11.19 23.44
CA GLN A 50 2.40 -9.88 24.09
C GLN A 50 2.40 -8.67 23.14
N PRO A 51 3.06 -8.68 21.96
CA PRO A 51 3.10 -7.52 21.08
C PRO A 51 1.78 -7.29 20.31
N THR A 52 0.81 -8.19 20.42
CA THR A 52 -0.40 -8.17 19.62
C THR A 52 -1.51 -7.35 20.27
N PRO A 53 -2.30 -6.58 19.49
CA PRO A 53 -3.42 -5.82 20.04
C PRO A 53 -4.60 -6.71 20.46
N TYR A 54 -4.80 -7.87 19.83
CA TYR A 54 -5.88 -8.81 20.13
C TYR A 54 -5.36 -10.07 20.83
N LYS A 55 -4.89 -9.90 22.08
CA LYS A 55 -4.20 -10.96 22.85
C LYS A 55 -5.02 -12.25 22.98
N GLN A 56 -6.31 -12.14 23.32
CA GLN A 56 -7.17 -13.32 23.50
C GLN A 56 -7.30 -14.13 22.22
N THR A 57 -7.48 -13.48 21.08
CA THR A 57 -7.55 -14.11 19.75
C THR A 57 -6.22 -14.76 19.38
N CYS A 58 -5.09 -14.09 19.69
CA CYS A 58 -3.77 -14.66 19.50
C CYS A 58 -3.56 -15.92 20.35
N GLU A 59 -3.81 -15.85 21.66
CA GLU A 59 -3.59 -16.96 22.60
C GLU A 59 -4.46 -18.17 22.24
N LYS A 60 -5.74 -17.93 21.93
CA LYS A 60 -6.67 -18.98 21.47
C LYS A 60 -6.14 -19.67 20.21
N THR A 61 -5.59 -18.91 19.28
CA THR A 61 -5.06 -19.43 18.01
C THR A 61 -3.81 -20.25 18.21
N LEU A 62 -2.82 -19.71 18.94
CA LEU A 62 -1.54 -20.37 19.14
C LEU A 62 -1.62 -21.56 20.12
N SER A 63 -2.58 -21.57 21.05
CA SER A 63 -2.79 -22.70 21.97
C SER A 63 -3.28 -23.97 21.26
N ALA A 64 -3.83 -23.85 20.04
CA ALA A 64 -4.20 -25.01 19.23
C ALA A 64 -2.98 -25.71 18.60
N ALA A 65 -1.80 -25.07 18.64
CA ALA A 65 -0.57 -25.61 18.07
C ALA A 65 0.00 -26.72 18.96
N LYS A 66 0.26 -27.89 18.38
CA LYS A 66 0.88 -29.04 19.08
C LYS A 66 2.38 -29.06 18.81
N ASN A 67 3.17 -29.31 19.85
CA ASN A 67 4.64 -29.56 19.76
C ASN A 67 5.44 -28.44 19.08
N VAL A 68 5.05 -27.18 19.27
CA VAL A 68 5.77 -26.02 18.72
C VAL A 68 6.80 -25.51 19.72
N SER A 69 8.05 -25.37 19.29
CA SER A 69 9.16 -24.87 20.12
C SER A 69 9.92 -23.68 19.52
N ASP A 70 9.80 -23.44 18.22
CA ASP A 70 10.47 -22.34 17.50
C ASP A 70 9.49 -21.17 17.25
N PRO A 71 9.85 -19.90 17.55
CA PRO A 71 9.04 -18.72 17.24
C PRO A 71 8.53 -18.66 15.79
N LYS A 72 9.31 -19.15 14.82
CA LYS A 72 8.92 -19.14 13.42
C LYS A 72 7.68 -20.01 13.17
N ASP A 73 7.54 -21.11 13.90
CA ASP A 73 6.45 -22.06 13.73
C ASP A 73 5.16 -21.54 14.38
N TYR A 74 5.25 -20.74 15.46
CA TYR A 74 4.11 -19.97 15.97
C TYR A 74 3.60 -18.95 14.95
N ILE A 75 4.51 -18.27 14.23
CA ILE A 75 4.13 -17.33 13.17
C ILE A 75 3.43 -18.06 12.02
N LYS A 76 3.92 -19.24 11.61
CA LYS A 76 3.25 -20.07 10.59
C LYS A 76 1.85 -20.47 11.02
N VAL A 77 1.67 -20.92 12.27
CA VAL A 77 0.34 -21.27 12.81
C VAL A 77 -0.60 -20.06 12.73
N ALA A 78 -0.12 -18.86 13.09
CA ALA A 78 -0.93 -17.64 12.95
C ALA A 78 -1.34 -17.39 11.49
N PHE A 79 -0.44 -17.55 10.53
CA PHE A 79 -0.74 -17.37 9.11
C PHE A 79 -1.73 -18.42 8.59
N GLU A 80 -1.56 -19.69 8.94
CA GLU A 80 -2.45 -20.78 8.53
C GLU A 80 -3.85 -20.64 9.13
N ALA A 81 -3.94 -20.21 10.39
CA ALA A 81 -5.21 -19.90 11.03
C ALA A 81 -5.92 -18.74 10.31
N THR A 82 -5.17 -17.70 9.95
CA THR A 82 -5.68 -16.55 9.18
C THR A 82 -6.21 -17.00 7.81
N VAL A 83 -5.43 -17.82 7.07
CA VAL A 83 -5.86 -18.40 5.78
C VAL A 83 -7.16 -19.20 5.93
N THR A 84 -7.27 -19.99 7.00
CA THR A 84 -8.46 -20.81 7.26
C THR A 84 -9.68 -19.93 7.51
N ASP A 85 -9.53 -18.88 8.31
CA ASP A 85 -10.62 -17.97 8.63
C ASP A 85 -11.06 -17.14 7.41
N ILE A 86 -10.12 -16.65 6.60
CA ILE A 86 -10.43 -15.96 5.33
C ILE A 86 -11.22 -16.86 4.39
N LYS A 87 -10.82 -18.13 4.23
CA LYS A 87 -11.57 -19.09 3.40
C LYS A 87 -12.98 -19.33 3.93
N ASN A 88 -13.14 -19.39 5.25
CA ASN A 88 -14.47 -19.46 5.86
C ASN A 88 -15.29 -18.20 5.55
N ALA A 89 -14.68 -17.01 5.59
CA ALA A 89 -15.34 -15.78 5.19
C ALA A 89 -15.80 -15.81 3.72
N ILE A 90 -14.94 -16.23 2.78
CA ILE A 90 -15.31 -16.41 1.36
C ILE A 90 -16.54 -17.31 1.21
N MET A 91 -16.57 -18.48 1.88
CA MET A 91 -17.70 -19.40 1.80
C MET A 91 -19.03 -18.79 2.30
N ASN A 92 -18.96 -17.84 3.24
CA ASN A 92 -20.13 -17.16 3.79
C ASN A 92 -20.53 -15.90 3.01
N ILE A 93 -19.67 -15.38 2.12
CA ILE A 93 -20.03 -14.29 1.20
C ILE A 93 -21.02 -14.77 0.13
N GLU A 94 -20.83 -15.97 -0.40
CA GLU A 94 -21.62 -16.50 -1.52
C GLU A 94 -23.14 -16.49 -1.27
N PRO A 95 -23.67 -16.91 -0.09
CA PRO A 95 -25.09 -16.75 0.23
C PRO A 95 -25.57 -15.29 0.28
N ILE A 96 -24.74 -14.38 0.82
CA ILE A 96 -25.06 -12.94 0.90
C ILE A 96 -25.14 -12.36 -0.52
N LYS A 97 -24.20 -12.72 -1.38
CA LYS A 97 -24.14 -12.30 -2.79
C LYS A 97 -25.34 -12.79 -3.60
N LYS A 98 -25.80 -14.02 -3.35
CA LYS A 98 -27.02 -14.57 -3.97
C LYS A 98 -28.29 -13.84 -3.51
N ALA A 99 -28.34 -13.40 -2.25
CA ALA A 99 -29.47 -12.67 -1.69
C ALA A 99 -29.50 -11.19 -2.10
N ALA A 100 -28.38 -10.63 -2.57
CA ALA A 100 -28.31 -9.25 -3.02
C ALA A 100 -29.16 -9.02 -4.28
N ASN A 101 -29.94 -7.93 -4.30
CA ASN A 101 -30.85 -7.62 -5.40
C ASN A 101 -30.31 -6.55 -6.35
N ASP A 102 -29.36 -5.73 -5.91
CA ASP A 102 -28.77 -4.67 -6.73
C ASP A 102 -27.40 -5.07 -7.31
N PRO A 103 -27.05 -4.59 -8.53
CA PRO A 103 -25.78 -4.92 -9.16
C PRO A 103 -24.54 -4.46 -8.38
N TYR A 104 -24.62 -3.31 -7.71
CA TYR A 104 -23.49 -2.76 -6.95
C TYR A 104 -23.12 -3.66 -5.77
N THR A 105 -24.09 -4.09 -4.96
CA THR A 105 -23.82 -4.99 -3.83
C THR A 105 -23.21 -6.30 -4.31
N LYS A 106 -23.67 -6.86 -5.45
CA LYS A 106 -23.09 -8.07 -6.04
C LYS A 106 -21.64 -7.86 -6.45
N ASP A 107 -21.35 -6.75 -7.12
CA ASP A 107 -20.00 -6.40 -7.56
C ASP A 107 -19.06 -6.11 -6.39
N ALA A 108 -19.54 -5.43 -5.34
CA ALA A 108 -18.78 -5.19 -4.12
C ALA A 108 -18.46 -6.51 -3.36
N LEU A 109 -19.41 -7.44 -3.30
CA LEU A 109 -19.18 -8.77 -2.71
C LEU A 109 -18.24 -9.62 -3.58
N HIS A 110 -18.29 -9.50 -4.91
CA HIS A 110 -17.32 -10.11 -5.81
C HIS A 110 -15.90 -9.53 -5.58
N ALA A 111 -15.78 -8.21 -5.43
CA ALA A 111 -14.51 -7.59 -5.09
C ALA A 111 -13.95 -8.13 -3.75
N CYS A 112 -14.80 -8.35 -2.73
CA CYS A 112 -14.38 -8.98 -1.49
C CYS A 112 -13.80 -10.39 -1.69
N GLU A 113 -14.39 -11.21 -2.57
CA GLU A 113 -13.89 -12.54 -2.88
C GLU A 113 -12.49 -12.47 -3.53
N GLU A 114 -12.32 -11.61 -4.54
CA GLU A 114 -11.02 -11.39 -5.19
C GLU A 114 -9.94 -10.91 -4.20
N LEU A 115 -10.29 -9.94 -3.36
CA LEU A 115 -9.42 -9.38 -2.33
C LEU A 115 -8.99 -10.45 -1.31
N PHE A 116 -9.90 -11.35 -0.94
CA PHE A 116 -9.61 -12.45 -0.01
C PHE A 116 -8.78 -13.55 -0.65
N ASP A 117 -8.98 -13.86 -1.92
CA ASP A 117 -8.10 -14.77 -2.66
C ASP A 117 -6.67 -14.22 -2.74
N LEU A 118 -6.51 -12.92 -3.03
CA LEU A 118 -5.20 -12.24 -3.00
C LEU A 118 -4.56 -12.33 -1.60
N ALA A 119 -5.34 -12.12 -0.54
CA ALA A 119 -4.88 -12.23 0.85
C ALA A 119 -4.40 -13.65 1.18
N VAL A 120 -5.14 -14.68 0.77
CA VAL A 120 -4.75 -16.09 0.95
C VAL A 120 -3.45 -16.39 0.21
N GLU A 121 -3.26 -15.87 -1.00
CA GLU A 121 -2.01 -16.02 -1.75
C GLU A 121 -0.82 -15.36 -1.03
N ASP A 122 -0.98 -14.14 -0.49
CA ASP A 122 0.09 -13.45 0.25
C ASP A 122 0.45 -14.15 1.56
N LEU A 123 -0.55 -14.64 2.30
CA LEU A 123 -0.31 -15.41 3.53
C LEU A 123 0.43 -16.72 3.25
N ARG A 124 0.05 -17.43 2.18
CA ARG A 124 0.75 -18.66 1.76
C ARG A 124 2.17 -18.39 1.29
N GLY A 125 2.38 -17.32 0.52
CA GLY A 125 3.71 -16.84 0.15
C GLY A 125 4.55 -16.52 1.39
N SER A 126 3.93 -15.90 2.40
CA SER A 126 4.55 -15.58 3.68
C SER A 126 5.01 -16.84 4.43
N VAL A 127 4.18 -17.89 4.49
CA VAL A 127 4.56 -19.19 5.08
C VAL A 127 5.77 -19.78 4.35
N ALA A 128 5.74 -19.85 3.01
CA ALA A 128 6.84 -20.40 2.22
C ALA A 128 8.16 -19.63 2.39
N LYS A 129 8.09 -18.31 2.59
CA LYS A 129 9.24 -17.45 2.86
C LYS A 129 9.86 -17.73 4.23
N ILE A 130 9.03 -18.01 5.25
CA ILE A 130 9.49 -18.39 6.60
C ILE A 130 10.08 -19.82 6.62
N GLU A 131 9.57 -20.73 5.80
CA GLU A 131 10.11 -22.10 5.72
C GLU A 131 11.53 -22.13 5.16
N ASN A 132 11.80 -21.33 4.13
CA ASN A 132 13.10 -21.24 3.48
C ASN A 132 14.02 -20.17 4.10
N PHE A 133 13.82 -19.90 5.39
CA PHE A 133 14.43 -18.79 6.08
C PHE A 133 15.95 -18.94 6.26
N ASP A 134 16.69 -17.96 5.73
CA ASP A 134 18.12 -17.78 5.95
C ASP A 134 18.33 -16.63 6.94
N PHE A 135 18.92 -16.93 8.10
CA PHE A 135 19.21 -15.94 9.15
C PHE A 135 20.06 -14.77 8.65
N SER A 136 20.88 -14.96 7.61
CA SER A 136 21.70 -13.89 7.02
C SER A 136 20.87 -12.82 6.30
N LYS A 137 19.64 -13.14 5.90
CA LYS A 137 18.71 -12.25 5.17
C LYS A 137 17.50 -11.85 5.99
N ILE A 138 17.58 -11.94 7.31
CA ILE A 138 16.40 -11.78 8.16
C ILE A 138 15.67 -10.45 7.95
N LYS A 139 16.41 -9.36 7.80
CA LYS A 139 15.79 -8.04 7.63
C LYS A 139 14.96 -7.99 6.34
N ASP A 140 15.49 -8.52 5.24
CA ASP A 140 14.76 -8.61 3.97
C ASP A 140 13.49 -9.47 4.11
N VAL A 141 13.58 -10.59 4.83
CA VAL A 141 12.43 -11.46 5.06
C VAL A 141 11.37 -10.75 5.89
N VAL A 142 11.74 -10.09 6.99
CA VAL A 142 10.81 -9.36 7.84
C VAL A 142 10.16 -8.20 7.08
N ASP A 143 10.93 -7.45 6.29
CA ASP A 143 10.42 -6.36 5.47
C ASP A 143 9.41 -6.88 4.43
N ASP A 144 9.74 -7.95 3.70
CA ASP A 144 8.84 -8.58 2.72
C ASP A 144 7.55 -9.10 3.39
N LEU A 145 7.67 -9.86 4.49
CA LEU A 145 6.52 -10.39 5.25
C LEU A 145 5.62 -9.27 5.74
N LYS A 146 6.21 -8.21 6.27
CA LYS A 146 5.48 -7.05 6.78
C LYS A 146 4.78 -6.29 5.65
N THR A 147 5.41 -6.18 4.49
CA THR A 147 4.80 -5.63 3.27
C THR A 147 3.60 -6.47 2.83
N TRP A 148 3.72 -7.80 2.78
CA TRP A 148 2.63 -8.70 2.38
C TRP A 148 1.48 -8.72 3.38
N LEU A 149 1.76 -8.78 4.68
CA LEU A 149 0.73 -8.71 5.73
C LEU A 149 0.06 -7.35 5.81
N SER A 150 0.78 -6.26 5.49
CA SER A 150 0.15 -4.94 5.34
C SER A 150 -0.86 -4.93 4.18
N ALA A 151 -0.56 -5.62 3.07
CA ALA A 151 -1.48 -5.75 1.95
C ALA A 151 -2.72 -6.58 2.32
N VAL A 152 -2.57 -7.67 3.07
CA VAL A 152 -3.69 -8.48 3.62
C VAL A 152 -4.68 -7.61 4.38
N VAL A 153 -4.19 -6.77 5.31
CA VAL A 153 -5.04 -5.84 6.06
C VAL A 153 -5.71 -4.82 5.13
N ALA A 154 -5.00 -4.30 4.13
CA ALA A 154 -5.57 -3.36 3.16
C ALA A 154 -6.68 -4.00 2.30
N TYR A 155 -6.57 -5.29 1.97
CA TYR A 155 -7.61 -6.03 1.25
C TYR A 155 -8.89 -6.17 2.06
N GLU A 156 -8.76 -6.53 3.34
CA GLU A 156 -9.90 -6.63 4.26
C GLU A 156 -10.63 -5.29 4.43
N GLU A 157 -9.87 -4.20 4.55
CA GLU A 157 -10.43 -2.86 4.65
C GLU A 157 -11.13 -2.43 3.37
N THR A 158 -10.54 -2.70 2.20
CA THR A 158 -11.14 -2.38 0.91
C THR A 158 -12.45 -3.12 0.68
N CYS A 159 -12.53 -4.38 1.10
CA CYS A 159 -13.79 -5.14 1.08
C CYS A 159 -14.88 -4.40 1.87
N LEU A 160 -14.58 -3.94 3.09
CA LEU A 160 -15.54 -3.20 3.90
C LEU A 160 -15.88 -1.83 3.31
N ASP A 161 -14.93 -1.16 2.66
CA ASP A 161 -15.13 0.18 2.09
C ASP A 161 -16.14 0.20 0.94
N GLY A 162 -16.35 -0.95 0.28
CA GLY A 162 -17.42 -1.15 -0.70
C GLY A 162 -18.83 -0.89 -0.15
N PHE A 163 -19.04 -0.91 1.16
CA PHE A 163 -20.37 -0.81 1.79
C PHE A 163 -20.54 0.43 2.69
N THR A 164 -19.78 1.51 2.43
CA THR A 164 -19.77 2.71 3.28
C THR A 164 -20.96 3.65 3.11
N LYS A 165 -21.67 3.58 1.97
CA LYS A 165 -22.90 4.37 1.75
C LYS A 165 -24.03 3.84 2.64
N SER A 166 -24.89 4.74 3.13
CA SER A 166 -25.97 4.40 4.08
C SER A 166 -26.92 3.33 3.56
N GLU A 167 -27.15 3.29 2.25
CA GLU A 167 -27.97 2.29 1.56
C GLU A 167 -27.43 0.85 1.67
N TYR A 168 -26.12 0.67 1.95
CA TYR A 168 -25.47 -0.63 2.09
C TYR A 168 -25.09 -0.98 3.54
N SER A 169 -25.56 -0.20 4.51
CA SER A 169 -25.22 -0.37 5.94
C SER A 169 -25.54 -1.76 6.50
N ALA A 170 -26.67 -2.37 6.12
CA ALA A 170 -27.01 -3.72 6.57
C ALA A 170 -26.02 -4.79 6.08
N THR A 171 -25.62 -4.72 4.81
CA THR A 171 -24.58 -5.60 4.24
C THR A 171 -23.24 -5.34 4.92
N ARG A 172 -22.90 -4.07 5.16
CA ARG A 172 -21.69 -3.69 5.91
C ARG A 172 -21.65 -4.35 7.28
N ASP A 173 -22.73 -4.27 8.06
CA ASP A 173 -22.77 -4.84 9.41
C ASP A 173 -22.61 -6.37 9.40
N GLN A 174 -23.19 -7.04 8.40
CA GLN A 174 -22.99 -8.46 8.17
C GLN A 174 -21.52 -8.79 7.86
N MET A 175 -20.90 -8.02 6.95
CA MET A 175 -19.50 -8.21 6.57
C MET A 175 -18.54 -7.91 7.71
N VAL A 176 -18.76 -6.84 8.48
CA VAL A 176 -17.96 -6.51 9.69
C VAL A 176 -18.02 -7.66 10.69
N LYS A 177 -19.21 -8.22 10.94
CA LYS A 177 -19.37 -9.36 11.83
C LYS A 177 -18.67 -10.61 11.30
N LEU A 178 -18.80 -10.89 10.00
CA LEU A 178 -18.17 -12.03 9.35
C LEU A 178 -16.65 -11.97 9.43
N MET A 179 -16.08 -10.78 9.22
CA MET A 179 -14.64 -10.55 9.12
C MET A 179 -13.97 -10.20 10.45
N ASN A 180 -14.71 -10.15 11.58
CA ASN A 180 -14.14 -9.67 12.84
C ASN A 180 -12.92 -10.50 13.26
N THR A 181 -13.07 -11.82 13.30
CA THR A 181 -11.97 -12.74 13.63
C THR A 181 -10.84 -12.65 12.61
N THR A 182 -11.16 -12.59 11.31
CA THR A 182 -10.19 -12.49 10.23
C THR A 182 -9.29 -11.27 10.39
N ARG A 183 -9.89 -10.11 10.64
CA ARG A 183 -9.15 -8.85 10.86
C ARG A 183 -8.27 -8.90 12.10
N GLU A 184 -8.77 -9.45 13.20
CA GLU A 184 -7.98 -9.62 14.42
C GLU A 184 -6.77 -10.53 14.19
N LEU A 185 -6.94 -11.64 13.47
CA LEU A 185 -5.88 -12.58 13.12
C LEU A 185 -4.82 -11.93 12.22
N SER A 186 -5.23 -11.24 11.15
CA SER A 186 -4.32 -10.55 10.23
C SER A 186 -3.48 -9.48 10.93
N ILE A 187 -4.10 -8.68 11.82
CA ILE A 187 -3.40 -7.65 12.59
C ILE A 187 -2.43 -8.27 13.62
N ASN A 188 -2.84 -9.36 14.27
CA ASN A 188 -1.97 -10.09 15.19
C ASN A 188 -0.77 -10.68 14.46
N ALA A 189 -0.98 -11.33 13.31
CA ALA A 189 0.07 -11.87 12.45
C ALA A 189 1.11 -10.81 12.05
N LEU A 190 0.64 -9.64 11.60
CA LEU A 190 1.49 -8.49 11.28
C LEU A 190 2.31 -8.02 12.51
N SER A 191 1.68 -7.94 13.68
CA SER A 191 2.31 -7.51 14.92
C SER A 191 3.38 -8.50 15.41
N MET A 192 3.11 -9.80 15.27
CA MET A 192 4.05 -10.88 15.59
C MET A 192 5.30 -10.81 14.71
N VAL A 193 5.14 -10.61 13.39
CA VAL A 193 6.28 -10.46 12.47
C VAL A 193 7.13 -9.25 12.82
N ASN A 194 6.50 -8.12 13.15
CA ASN A 194 7.25 -6.92 13.56
C ASN A 194 8.08 -7.16 14.82
N SER A 195 7.49 -7.78 15.84
CA SER A 195 8.19 -8.14 17.08
C SER A 195 9.32 -9.14 16.86
N PHE A 196 9.10 -10.15 16.00
CA PHE A 196 10.10 -11.16 15.65
C PHE A 196 11.35 -10.53 15.01
N GLY A 197 11.16 -9.56 14.10
CA GLY A 197 12.27 -8.81 13.51
C GLY A 197 13.07 -7.99 14.53
N GLU A 198 12.39 -7.34 15.47
CA GLU A 198 13.03 -6.57 16.54
C GLU A 198 13.82 -7.49 17.49
N MET A 199 13.24 -8.62 17.89
CA MET A 199 13.87 -9.61 18.77
C MET A 199 15.19 -10.12 18.21
N ILE A 200 15.22 -10.46 16.91
CA ILE A 200 16.43 -11.03 16.30
C ILE A 200 17.49 -9.96 16.07
N THR A 201 17.09 -8.73 15.77
CA THR A 201 18.02 -7.59 15.68
C THR A 201 18.75 -7.35 17.01
N GLN A 202 18.09 -7.62 18.14
CA GLN A 202 18.67 -7.48 19.48
C GLN A 202 19.58 -8.66 19.87
N THR A 203 19.20 -9.91 19.57
CA THR A 203 19.96 -11.11 19.97
C THR A 203 21.20 -11.37 19.13
N THR A 204 21.20 -10.99 17.85
CA THR A 204 22.34 -11.25 16.93
C THR A 204 23.39 -10.15 16.92
N GLY A 205 23.17 -9.02 17.60
CA GLY A 205 24.11 -7.90 17.62
C GLY A 205 24.34 -7.23 16.25
N LEU A 206 23.52 -7.53 15.24
CA LEU A 206 23.61 -7.00 13.88
C LEU A 206 23.42 -5.47 13.78
N THR A 207 23.12 -4.80 14.89
CA THR A 207 23.04 -3.34 15.01
C THR A 207 24.41 -2.64 15.06
N ARG A 208 25.52 -3.33 15.40
CA ARG A 208 26.76 -2.63 15.80
C ARG A 208 27.74 -2.29 14.67
N LYS A 209 27.49 -2.62 13.40
CA LYS A 209 28.49 -2.46 12.32
C LYS A 209 28.11 -1.59 11.11
N LEU A 210 26.97 -0.90 11.10
CA LEU A 210 26.49 -0.18 9.90
C LEU A 210 25.96 1.24 10.16
N LEU A 211 26.56 1.95 11.12
CA LEU A 211 26.35 3.40 11.32
C LEU A 211 27.55 4.28 10.90
N SER A 212 28.54 3.70 10.21
CA SER A 212 29.57 4.48 9.51
C SER A 212 29.58 4.10 8.03
N ASN A 213 28.84 4.85 7.22
CA ASN A 213 29.30 5.25 5.90
C ASN A 213 28.57 6.56 5.56
N SER A 214 29.22 7.64 5.98
CA SER A 214 29.13 8.95 5.36
C SER A 214 29.53 8.86 3.89
N ASP A 215 28.77 9.57 3.06
CA ASP A 215 29.17 10.17 1.78
C ASP A 215 29.97 9.33 0.78
N SER A 216 29.26 8.83 -0.23
CA SER A 216 29.72 8.99 -1.61
C SER A 216 28.51 8.96 -2.55
N PHE A 217 28.23 10.12 -3.11
CA PHE A 217 27.40 10.34 -4.30
C PHE A 217 27.81 9.34 -5.40
N VAL A 218 26.90 8.48 -5.84
CA VAL A 218 27.17 7.51 -6.92
C VAL A 218 26.75 8.12 -8.25
N GLU A 219 27.61 8.97 -8.79
CA GLU A 219 27.74 9.12 -10.25
C GLU A 219 28.52 7.90 -10.76
N ALA A 220 27.82 6.86 -11.22
CA ALA A 220 28.26 5.88 -12.23
C ALA A 220 27.39 4.62 -12.17
N SER A 221 26.10 4.69 -12.54
CA SER A 221 25.30 3.49 -12.84
C SER A 221 24.14 3.70 -13.83
N ASN A 222 24.07 4.84 -14.52
CA ASN A 222 23.08 5.04 -15.60
C ASN A 222 23.49 4.25 -16.84
N ARG A 223 22.80 3.14 -17.16
CA ARG A 223 22.73 2.49 -18.50
C ARG A 223 21.87 1.21 -18.60
N LYS A 224 20.74 1.03 -17.90
CA LYS A 224 19.85 -0.14 -18.09
C LYS A 224 18.41 0.16 -18.55
N LEU A 225 17.83 1.33 -18.30
CA LEU A 225 16.50 1.66 -18.86
C LEU A 225 16.59 1.92 -20.36
N LEU A 226 17.69 2.57 -20.79
CA LEU A 226 18.08 2.66 -22.19
C LEU A 226 18.18 1.26 -22.84
N GLN A 227 18.57 0.22 -22.07
CA GLN A 227 18.62 -1.16 -22.57
C GLN A 227 17.24 -1.81 -22.63
N ILE A 228 16.30 -1.54 -21.70
CA ILE A 228 14.92 -2.08 -21.76
C ILE A 228 14.11 -1.41 -22.86
N SER A 229 14.19 -0.08 -23.02
CA SER A 229 13.56 0.61 -24.17
C SER A 229 14.22 0.26 -25.51
N ALA A 230 15.47 -0.22 -25.52
CA ALA A 230 16.15 -0.76 -26.70
C ALA A 230 16.02 -2.29 -26.84
N ALA A 231 15.45 -2.99 -25.85
CA ALA A 231 15.29 -4.43 -25.89
C ALA A 231 14.18 -4.80 -26.88
N LYS A 232 14.34 -5.95 -27.53
CA LYS A 232 13.31 -6.47 -28.43
C LYS A 232 12.04 -6.77 -27.61
N PRO A 233 10.87 -6.19 -27.97
CA PRO A 233 9.63 -6.46 -27.26
C PRO A 233 9.21 -7.92 -27.42
N ASN A 234 8.64 -8.51 -26.37
CA ASN A 234 8.03 -9.83 -26.41
C ASN A 234 6.68 -9.81 -27.14
N ALA A 235 5.93 -8.72 -26.97
CA ALA A 235 4.65 -8.48 -27.61
C ALA A 235 4.57 -7.06 -28.19
N VAL A 236 3.91 -6.90 -29.35
CA VAL A 236 3.58 -5.58 -29.91
C VAL A 236 2.08 -5.46 -30.08
N VAL A 237 1.50 -4.42 -29.48
CA VAL A 237 0.08 -4.08 -29.58
C VAL A 237 -0.09 -2.87 -30.50
N SER A 238 -1.02 -2.95 -31.45
CA SER A 238 -1.38 -1.83 -32.32
C SER A 238 -2.86 -1.87 -32.71
N ALA A 239 -3.62 -0.87 -32.27
CA ALA A 239 -5.05 -0.75 -32.60
C ALA A 239 -5.31 -0.64 -34.11
N SER A 240 -4.41 0.01 -34.86
CA SER A 240 -4.52 0.20 -36.32
C SER A 240 -3.99 -0.99 -37.14
N GLY A 241 -3.48 -2.04 -36.48
CA GLY A 241 -2.83 -3.19 -37.12
C GLY A 241 -1.30 -3.05 -37.20
N GLY A 242 -0.63 -4.07 -37.74
CA GLY A 242 0.84 -4.12 -37.82
C GLY A 242 1.56 -4.54 -36.52
N GLY A 243 0.81 -4.73 -35.43
CA GLY A 243 1.26 -5.42 -34.22
C GLY A 243 0.86 -6.90 -34.20
N GLN A 244 1.36 -7.66 -33.23
CA GLN A 244 0.94 -9.05 -32.99
C GLN A 244 -0.46 -9.14 -32.39
N TYR A 245 -0.85 -8.13 -31.60
CA TYR A 245 -2.15 -8.05 -30.92
C TYR A 245 -2.85 -6.74 -31.28
N LYS A 246 -4.19 -6.76 -31.28
CA LYS A 246 -4.99 -5.55 -31.49
C LYS A 246 -5.33 -4.85 -30.17
N THR A 247 -5.47 -5.63 -29.10
CA THR A 247 -5.82 -5.14 -27.76
C THR A 247 -4.69 -5.39 -26.78
N ILE A 248 -4.65 -4.61 -25.71
CA ILE A 248 -3.63 -4.75 -24.67
C ILE A 248 -3.91 -6.00 -23.83
N GLN A 249 -5.18 -6.29 -23.52
CA GLN A 249 -5.53 -7.48 -22.74
C GLN A 249 -5.15 -8.78 -23.46
N GLU A 250 -5.25 -8.86 -24.79
CA GLU A 250 -4.77 -10.03 -25.56
C GLU A 250 -3.27 -10.29 -25.34
N ALA A 251 -2.47 -9.23 -25.33
CA ALA A 251 -1.03 -9.33 -25.09
C ALA A 251 -0.72 -9.71 -23.63
N VAL A 252 -1.48 -9.19 -22.65
CA VAL A 252 -1.39 -9.59 -21.23
C VAL A 252 -1.74 -11.07 -21.06
N ASN A 253 -2.77 -11.55 -21.75
CA ASN A 253 -3.17 -12.96 -21.68
C ASN A 253 -2.05 -13.90 -22.16
N ALA A 254 -1.21 -13.46 -23.10
CA ALA A 254 -0.06 -14.21 -23.59
C ALA A 254 1.16 -14.26 -22.64
N VAL A 255 1.18 -13.44 -21.59
CA VAL A 255 2.25 -13.48 -20.57
C VAL A 255 2.24 -14.82 -19.85
N PRO A 256 3.37 -15.56 -19.79
CA PRO A 256 3.46 -16.82 -19.06
C PRO A 256 3.13 -16.64 -17.58
N LYS A 257 2.46 -17.63 -16.98
CA LYS A 257 2.22 -17.65 -15.54
C LYS A 257 3.55 -17.80 -14.80
N ASN A 258 3.70 -17.13 -13.65
CA ASN A 258 4.88 -17.13 -12.78
C ASN A 258 6.18 -16.75 -13.52
N ASN A 259 6.06 -15.82 -14.47
CA ASN A 259 7.15 -15.41 -15.35
C ASN A 259 8.32 -14.75 -14.58
N PRO A 260 9.52 -15.35 -14.56
CA PRO A 260 10.63 -14.88 -13.71
C PRO A 260 11.41 -13.70 -14.30
N THR A 261 11.17 -13.34 -15.56
CA THR A 261 11.93 -12.33 -16.30
C THR A 261 11.03 -11.26 -16.90
N PRO A 262 11.49 -10.02 -17.16
CA PRO A 262 10.66 -8.99 -17.79
C PRO A 262 9.98 -9.47 -19.09
N PHE A 263 8.66 -9.29 -19.20
CA PHE A 263 7.89 -9.50 -20.44
C PHE A 263 7.44 -8.14 -20.98
N ILE A 264 8.12 -7.69 -22.03
CA ILE A 264 7.97 -6.34 -22.61
C ILE A 264 6.85 -6.33 -23.64
N ILE A 265 5.81 -5.54 -23.38
CA ILE A 265 4.71 -5.24 -24.29
C ILE A 265 4.88 -3.82 -24.79
N LEU A 266 5.24 -3.68 -26.06
CA LEU A 266 5.28 -2.40 -26.76
C LEU A 266 3.88 -2.06 -27.25
N ILE A 267 3.32 -0.96 -26.77
CA ILE A 267 1.98 -0.49 -27.11
C ILE A 267 2.14 0.72 -28.02
N LYS A 268 1.73 0.57 -29.29
CA LYS A 268 1.84 1.64 -30.30
C LYS A 268 0.89 2.79 -30.00
N ALA A 269 1.23 3.98 -30.52
CA ALA A 269 0.37 5.15 -30.42
C ALA A 269 -1.07 4.84 -30.88
N GLY A 270 -2.04 5.31 -30.10
CA GLY A 270 -3.45 5.00 -30.24
C GLY A 270 -4.18 5.15 -28.92
N THR A 271 -5.52 5.13 -29.00
CA THR A 271 -6.41 5.13 -27.84
C THR A 271 -7.04 3.75 -27.72
N TYR A 272 -6.78 3.08 -26.60
CA TYR A 272 -7.21 1.74 -26.27
C TYR A 272 -8.32 1.82 -25.22
N LYS A 273 -9.58 1.72 -25.67
CA LYS A 273 -10.75 1.69 -24.78
C LYS A 273 -10.96 0.28 -24.26
N GLU A 274 -10.27 -0.06 -23.18
CA GLU A 274 -10.22 -1.38 -22.58
C GLU A 274 -10.27 -1.28 -21.05
N HIS A 275 -10.80 -2.33 -20.42
CA HIS A 275 -10.59 -2.59 -19.00
C HIS A 275 -9.55 -3.69 -18.89
N ILE A 276 -8.36 -3.34 -18.41
CA ILE A 276 -7.19 -4.23 -18.40
C ILE A 276 -6.92 -4.66 -16.97
N GLU A 277 -6.80 -5.97 -16.75
CA GLU A 277 -6.39 -6.53 -15.47
C GLU A 277 -5.12 -7.39 -15.67
N ILE A 278 -4.09 -7.09 -14.88
CA ILE A 278 -2.87 -7.91 -14.79
C ILE A 278 -2.92 -8.71 -13.49
N GLU A 279 -3.22 -9.99 -13.61
CA GLU A 279 -3.37 -10.93 -12.50
C GLU A 279 -2.05 -11.13 -11.74
N LYS A 280 -2.15 -11.48 -10.45
CA LYS A 280 -0.99 -11.71 -9.56
C LYS A 280 -0.03 -12.79 -10.06
N ASN A 281 -0.56 -13.79 -10.75
CA ASN A 281 0.23 -14.88 -11.35
C ASN A 281 0.98 -14.48 -12.64
N LYS A 282 0.92 -13.21 -13.08
CA LYS A 282 1.65 -12.66 -14.24
C LYS A 282 2.66 -11.58 -13.78
N PRO A 283 3.71 -11.94 -13.04
CA PRO A 283 4.72 -10.98 -12.59
C PRO A 283 5.62 -10.50 -13.74
N ASN A 284 6.34 -9.40 -13.48
CA ASN A 284 7.36 -8.80 -14.34
C ASN A 284 6.83 -8.35 -15.72
N VAL A 285 5.57 -7.91 -15.81
CA VAL A 285 5.04 -7.30 -17.04
C VAL A 285 5.57 -5.88 -17.18
N VAL A 286 6.06 -5.54 -18.39
CA VAL A 286 6.59 -4.21 -18.71
C VAL A 286 5.80 -3.62 -19.86
N PHE A 287 5.09 -2.52 -19.63
CA PHE A 287 4.41 -1.75 -20.67
C PHE A 287 5.27 -0.57 -21.11
N ILE A 288 5.49 -0.45 -22.42
CA ILE A 288 6.20 0.68 -23.03
C ILE A 288 5.31 1.28 -24.10
N GLY A 289 4.96 2.56 -23.95
CA GLY A 289 4.23 3.33 -24.96
C GLY A 289 5.16 4.17 -25.84
N GLU A 290 4.58 4.84 -26.84
CA GLU A 290 5.28 5.78 -27.71
C GLU A 290 5.17 7.25 -27.22
N GLY A 291 4.68 7.45 -25.99
CA GLY A 291 4.58 8.75 -25.33
C GLY A 291 3.27 8.89 -24.54
N PRO A 292 3.27 9.56 -23.38
CA PRO A 292 2.12 9.61 -22.47
C PRO A 292 0.92 10.40 -23.01
N THR A 293 1.09 11.12 -24.13
CA THR A 293 0.01 11.82 -24.85
C THR A 293 -0.37 11.15 -26.17
N LYS A 294 0.34 10.07 -26.56
CA LYS A 294 0.16 9.36 -27.83
C LYS A 294 -0.40 7.96 -27.65
N THR A 295 -0.03 7.28 -26.58
CA THR A 295 -0.49 5.93 -26.24
C THR A 295 -1.37 6.02 -25.01
N ILE A 296 -2.70 5.87 -25.19
CA ILE A 296 -3.70 6.16 -24.16
C ILE A 296 -4.50 4.90 -23.86
N ILE A 297 -4.53 4.47 -22.60
CA ILE A 297 -5.48 3.51 -22.05
C ILE A 297 -6.66 4.30 -21.46
N THR A 298 -7.89 3.99 -21.87
CA THR A 298 -9.07 4.76 -21.44
C THR A 298 -10.21 3.87 -20.98
N GLY A 299 -10.82 4.22 -19.85
CA GLY A 299 -12.03 3.60 -19.29
C GLY A 299 -13.07 4.65 -18.91
N ASP A 300 -14.30 4.25 -18.63
CA ASP A 300 -15.40 5.17 -18.28
C ASP A 300 -16.34 4.64 -17.18
N ARG A 301 -15.90 3.61 -16.45
CA ARG A 301 -16.59 3.04 -15.29
C ARG A 301 -16.46 3.98 -14.10
N GLY A 302 -17.55 4.13 -13.36
CA GLY A 302 -17.59 4.83 -12.08
C GLY A 302 -18.63 4.21 -11.15
N VAL A 303 -18.59 4.55 -9.87
CA VAL A 303 -19.51 3.97 -8.88
C VAL A 303 -20.94 4.41 -9.13
N LYS A 304 -21.18 5.72 -9.27
CA LYS A 304 -22.52 6.26 -9.46
C LYS A 304 -22.93 6.21 -10.93
N ASN A 305 -24.07 5.58 -11.22
CA ASN A 305 -24.62 5.44 -12.57
C ASN A 305 -23.61 4.86 -13.60
N GLY A 306 -22.55 4.19 -13.15
CA GLY A 306 -21.50 3.69 -14.02
C GLY A 306 -21.60 2.20 -14.34
N GLY A 307 -22.74 1.56 -14.05
CA GLY A 307 -22.99 0.15 -14.36
C GLY A 307 -23.08 -0.77 -13.14
N GLY A 308 -23.06 -0.21 -11.92
CA GLY A 308 -23.12 -0.98 -10.67
C GLY A 308 -21.77 -1.57 -10.28
N TYR A 309 -20.67 -0.84 -10.53
CA TYR A 309 -19.33 -1.26 -10.12
C TYR A 309 -18.96 -0.65 -8.77
N ALA A 310 -18.36 -1.45 -7.89
CA ALA A 310 -17.61 -0.97 -6.74
C ALA A 310 -16.32 -0.30 -7.19
N THR A 311 -15.77 0.62 -6.38
CA THR A 311 -14.54 1.38 -6.71
C THR A 311 -13.40 0.50 -7.23
N TRP A 312 -13.23 -0.70 -6.64
CA TRP A 312 -12.23 -1.70 -7.02
C TRP A 312 -12.26 -2.04 -8.53
N HIS A 313 -13.44 -2.23 -9.11
CA HIS A 313 -13.64 -2.60 -10.52
C HIS A 313 -13.82 -1.41 -11.48
N THR A 314 -13.69 -0.17 -10.99
CA THR A 314 -13.81 1.03 -11.84
C THR A 314 -12.54 1.36 -12.62
N CYS A 315 -11.40 0.77 -12.27
CA CYS A 315 -10.10 1.08 -12.89
C CYS A 315 -10.10 0.88 -14.42
N ALA A 316 -9.38 1.70 -15.18
CA ALA A 316 -9.11 1.41 -16.59
C ALA A 316 -7.98 0.37 -16.71
N LEU A 317 -6.96 0.49 -15.85
CA LEU A 317 -5.87 -0.48 -15.69
C LEU A 317 -5.75 -0.90 -14.22
N GLY A 318 -5.94 -2.18 -13.93
CA GLY A 318 -5.70 -2.83 -12.64
C GLY A 318 -4.48 -3.75 -12.69
N VAL A 319 -3.62 -3.65 -11.67
CA VAL A 319 -2.33 -4.35 -11.63
C VAL A 319 -2.11 -5.06 -10.30
N SER A 320 -2.04 -6.39 -10.35
CA SER A 320 -1.78 -7.27 -9.21
C SER A 320 -0.45 -8.03 -9.33
N GLY A 321 0.17 -8.09 -10.51
CA GLY A 321 1.43 -8.80 -10.74
C GLY A 321 2.67 -8.04 -10.24
N GLU A 322 3.47 -8.67 -9.37
CA GLU A 322 4.72 -8.11 -8.81
C GLU A 322 5.69 -7.66 -9.91
N GLY A 323 6.42 -6.55 -9.66
CA GLY A 323 7.49 -6.09 -10.55
C GLY A 323 6.97 -5.45 -11.84
N PHE A 324 5.71 -5.02 -11.86
CA PHE A 324 5.12 -4.31 -12.99
C PHE A 324 5.86 -3.00 -13.26
N VAL A 325 6.14 -2.72 -14.53
CA VAL A 325 6.70 -1.44 -14.96
C VAL A 325 5.84 -0.88 -16.08
N ILE A 326 5.50 0.40 -16.00
CA ILE A 326 4.87 1.12 -17.10
C ILE A 326 5.64 2.40 -17.41
N LYS A 327 5.84 2.66 -18.70
CA LYS A 327 6.56 3.83 -19.19
C LYS A 327 5.92 4.43 -20.44
N ASP A 328 5.92 5.75 -20.51
CA ASP A 328 5.52 6.54 -21.69
C ASP A 328 4.06 6.28 -22.15
N ILE A 329 3.13 6.11 -21.21
CA ILE A 329 1.70 5.83 -21.46
C ILE A 329 0.80 6.79 -20.68
N GLY A 330 -0.29 7.23 -21.31
CA GLY A 330 -1.41 7.91 -20.66
C GLY A 330 -2.47 6.91 -20.23
N ILE A 331 -3.03 7.08 -19.04
CA ILE A 331 -4.11 6.26 -18.48
C ILE A 331 -5.17 7.23 -18.01
N GLU A 332 -6.40 7.05 -18.46
CA GLU A 332 -7.49 7.94 -18.08
C GLU A 332 -8.78 7.18 -17.74
N ASN A 333 -9.56 7.77 -16.83
CA ASN A 333 -10.95 7.42 -16.65
C ASN A 333 -11.84 8.63 -16.98
N THR A 334 -12.61 8.50 -18.06
CA THR A 334 -13.47 9.55 -18.61
C THR A 334 -14.89 9.51 -18.06
N ALA A 335 -15.15 8.78 -16.98
CA ALA A 335 -16.44 8.73 -16.30
C ALA A 335 -16.99 10.13 -15.96
N GLY A 336 -16.11 11.06 -15.59
CA GLY A 336 -16.45 12.42 -15.21
C GLY A 336 -16.85 12.55 -13.73
N PRO A 337 -16.97 13.78 -13.22
CA PRO A 337 -17.18 14.03 -11.78
C PRO A 337 -18.56 13.60 -11.28
N GLU A 338 -19.55 13.47 -12.17
CA GLU A 338 -20.93 13.06 -11.81
C GLU A 338 -21.05 11.58 -11.45
N LYS A 339 -20.06 10.75 -11.84
CA LYS A 339 -20.03 9.31 -11.54
C LYS A 339 -19.31 8.98 -10.22
N GLU A 340 -18.91 10.00 -9.46
CA GLU A 340 -18.19 9.86 -8.20
C GLU A 340 -16.87 9.09 -8.39
N GLN A 341 -16.58 8.07 -7.58
CA GLN A 341 -15.33 7.30 -7.65
C GLN A 341 -15.16 6.62 -9.01
N ALA A 342 -14.06 6.92 -9.70
CA ALA A 342 -13.76 6.40 -11.02
C ALA A 342 -12.23 6.32 -11.23
N VAL A 343 -11.68 5.13 -10.98
CA VAL A 343 -10.24 4.92 -10.97
C VAL A 343 -9.68 4.88 -12.40
N ALA A 344 -8.57 5.55 -12.66
CA ALA A 344 -7.81 5.41 -13.90
C ALA A 344 -6.83 4.24 -13.77
N LEU A 345 -6.00 4.26 -12.73
CA LEU A 345 -4.98 3.26 -12.44
C LEU A 345 -5.13 2.72 -11.02
N ARG A 346 -5.23 1.39 -10.89
CA ARG A 346 -5.15 0.67 -9.61
C ARG A 346 -3.90 -0.19 -9.60
N ILE A 347 -3.07 -0.05 -8.55
CA ILE A 347 -1.90 -0.90 -8.33
C ILE A 347 -1.97 -1.52 -6.93
N ASN A 348 -2.03 -2.85 -6.89
CA ASN A 348 -1.80 -3.71 -5.72
C ASN A 348 -0.72 -4.75 -6.05
N ALA A 349 0.38 -4.27 -6.59
CA ALA A 349 1.55 -5.06 -6.94
C ALA A 349 2.79 -4.52 -6.22
N ASP A 350 3.60 -5.41 -5.66
CA ASP A 350 4.86 -5.04 -5.05
C ASP A 350 5.92 -4.69 -6.09
N LYS A 351 6.79 -3.75 -5.74
CA LYS A 351 7.90 -3.28 -6.60
C LYS A 351 7.42 -2.74 -7.95
N ALA A 352 6.26 -2.07 -7.96
CA ALA A 352 5.72 -1.47 -9.17
C ALA A 352 6.38 -0.13 -9.49
N VAL A 353 6.68 0.13 -10.77
CA VAL A 353 7.20 1.42 -11.23
C VAL A 353 6.33 2.03 -12.32
N VAL A 354 6.05 3.32 -12.17
CA VAL A 354 5.35 4.15 -13.15
C VAL A 354 6.25 5.32 -13.53
N HIS A 355 6.68 5.38 -14.79
CA HIS A 355 7.66 6.37 -15.27
C HIS A 355 7.19 7.17 -16.48
N ASN A 356 7.23 8.50 -16.40
CA ASN A 356 6.82 9.38 -17.50
C ASN A 356 5.40 9.06 -18.02
N CYS A 357 4.47 8.82 -17.11
CA CYS A 357 3.07 8.54 -17.41
C CYS A 357 2.17 9.75 -17.13
N LYS A 358 1.02 9.78 -17.79
CA LYS A 358 -0.07 10.72 -17.49
C LYS A 358 -1.24 9.92 -16.93
N ILE A 359 -1.71 10.23 -15.72
CA ILE A 359 -2.80 9.52 -15.04
C ILE A 359 -3.91 10.54 -14.76
N ASP A 360 -5.01 10.45 -15.50
CA ASP A 360 -6.07 11.46 -15.45
C ASP A 360 -7.42 10.89 -15.04
N GLY A 361 -8.09 11.62 -14.16
CA GLY A 361 -9.46 11.33 -13.79
C GLY A 361 -10.11 12.54 -13.12
N TYR A 362 -11.06 12.24 -12.24
CA TYR A 362 -11.68 13.20 -11.33
C TYR A 362 -11.51 12.68 -9.90
N GLN A 363 -12.56 12.09 -9.33
CA GLN A 363 -12.49 11.48 -8.00
C GLN A 363 -11.83 10.10 -8.09
N ASP A 364 -10.94 9.81 -7.14
CA ASP A 364 -10.26 8.51 -6.98
C ASP A 364 -9.38 8.12 -8.19
N THR A 365 -8.69 9.09 -8.81
CA THR A 365 -7.93 8.88 -10.07
C THR A 365 -6.87 7.77 -9.99
N LEU A 366 -6.02 7.80 -8.96
CA LEU A 366 -4.96 6.82 -8.73
C LEU A 366 -5.20 6.07 -7.43
N TYR A 367 -5.48 4.78 -7.56
CA TYR A 367 -5.58 3.86 -6.43
C TYR A 367 -4.24 3.16 -6.19
N ALA A 368 -3.35 3.82 -5.44
CA ALA A 368 -2.10 3.24 -4.93
C ALA A 368 -2.43 2.32 -3.74
N HIS A 369 -3.03 1.17 -4.06
CA HIS A 369 -3.75 0.34 -3.10
C HIS A 369 -2.85 -0.29 -2.03
N SER A 370 -1.83 -1.07 -2.41
CA SER A 370 -0.96 -1.80 -1.46
C SER A 370 0.45 -2.03 -2.01
N PHE A 371 1.34 -2.51 -1.14
CA PHE A 371 2.76 -2.81 -1.41
C PHE A 371 3.63 -1.58 -1.75
N ARG A 372 4.89 -1.83 -2.18
CA ARG A 372 5.87 -0.80 -2.51
C ARG A 372 5.72 -0.33 -3.95
N GLN A 373 5.59 0.98 -4.15
CA GLN A 373 5.33 1.58 -5.45
C GLN A 373 6.18 2.84 -5.66
N PHE A 374 6.64 3.07 -6.89
CA PHE A 374 7.40 4.25 -7.26
C PHE A 374 6.84 4.93 -8.50
N TYR A 375 6.56 6.22 -8.38
CA TYR A 375 6.03 7.06 -9.44
C TYR A 375 7.04 8.16 -9.72
N ARG A 376 7.57 8.22 -10.94
CA ARG A 376 8.58 9.20 -11.32
C ARG A 376 8.21 9.93 -12.61
N ASP A 377 8.47 11.24 -12.64
CA ASP A 377 8.25 12.09 -13.82
C ASP A 377 6.80 12.02 -14.36
N CYS A 378 5.83 11.69 -13.50
CA CYS A 378 4.44 11.50 -13.89
C CYS A 378 3.64 12.80 -13.77
N THR A 379 2.57 12.92 -14.56
CA THR A 379 1.52 13.92 -14.35
C THR A 379 0.26 13.21 -13.86
N ILE A 380 -0.26 13.61 -12.70
CA ILE A 380 -1.45 13.00 -12.09
C ILE A 380 -2.49 14.11 -11.88
N THR A 381 -3.67 13.95 -12.47
CA THR A 381 -4.72 14.98 -12.46
C THR A 381 -6.01 14.45 -11.86
N GLY A 382 -6.59 15.18 -10.90
CA GLY A 382 -7.89 14.80 -10.33
C GLY A 382 -8.51 15.84 -9.40
N THR A 383 -9.50 15.42 -8.60
CA THR A 383 -10.33 16.31 -7.77
C THR A 383 -10.40 15.85 -6.31
N ILE A 384 -11.35 14.98 -5.97
CA ILE A 384 -11.53 14.43 -4.63
C ILE A 384 -10.67 13.18 -4.50
N ASP A 385 -9.83 13.12 -3.46
CA ASP A 385 -9.04 11.95 -3.08
C ASP A 385 -8.27 11.32 -4.24
N PHE A 386 -7.72 12.14 -5.15
CA PHE A 386 -7.27 11.60 -6.44
C PHE A 386 -5.98 10.77 -6.39
N ILE A 387 -5.30 10.76 -5.24
CA ILE A 387 -4.29 9.76 -4.87
C ILE A 387 -4.71 9.13 -3.53
N PHE A 388 -5.13 7.87 -3.56
CA PHE A 388 -5.65 7.18 -2.38
C PHE A 388 -5.18 5.72 -2.30
N GLY A 389 -5.35 5.10 -1.13
CA GLY A 389 -4.88 3.73 -0.85
C GLY A 389 -3.90 3.62 0.33
N ASP A 390 -3.37 2.43 0.56
CA ASP A 390 -2.46 2.10 1.67
C ASP A 390 -1.09 1.56 1.19
N ALA A 391 -0.72 1.82 -0.06
CA ALA A 391 0.63 1.51 -0.54
C ALA A 391 1.71 2.27 0.25
N SER A 392 2.90 1.69 0.28
CA SER A 392 4.14 2.44 0.52
C SER A 392 4.55 3.05 -0.82
N ALA A 393 4.05 4.25 -1.13
CA ALA A 393 4.22 4.88 -2.44
C ALA A 393 5.09 6.15 -2.33
N VAL A 394 6.09 6.25 -3.20
CA VAL A 394 6.90 7.46 -3.37
C VAL A 394 6.62 8.08 -4.74
N PHE A 395 6.28 9.36 -4.74
CA PHE A 395 6.08 10.19 -5.92
C PHE A 395 7.25 11.16 -6.01
N GLN A 396 8.05 11.08 -7.08
CA GLN A 396 9.24 11.88 -7.25
C GLN A 396 9.25 12.62 -8.58
N ASN A 397 9.48 13.94 -8.54
CA ASN A 397 9.47 14.79 -9.73
C ASN A 397 8.16 14.71 -10.53
N CYS A 398 7.04 14.50 -9.84
CA CYS A 398 5.72 14.44 -10.45
C CYS A 398 5.03 15.81 -10.47
N LYS A 399 4.09 15.99 -11.38
CA LYS A 399 3.13 17.11 -11.39
C LYS A 399 1.78 16.60 -10.87
N LEU A 400 1.33 17.14 -9.76
CA LEU A 400 0.03 16.82 -9.16
C LEU A 400 -0.92 17.99 -9.44
N ILE A 401 -1.91 17.77 -10.31
CA ILE A 401 -2.75 18.83 -10.86
C ILE A 401 -4.18 18.69 -10.31
N VAL A 402 -4.60 19.67 -9.53
CA VAL A 402 -5.99 19.79 -9.08
C VAL A 402 -6.83 20.41 -10.19
N ARG A 403 -7.81 19.67 -10.69
CA ARG A 403 -8.73 20.16 -11.73
C ARG A 403 -10.05 20.63 -11.13
N LYS A 404 -10.88 21.31 -11.94
CA LYS A 404 -12.22 21.73 -11.53
C LYS A 404 -13.12 20.51 -11.24
N PRO A 405 -13.69 20.35 -10.04
CA PRO A 405 -14.70 19.32 -9.75
C PRO A 405 -16.05 19.66 -10.39
N GLY A 406 -16.95 18.68 -10.44
CA GLY A 406 -18.32 18.87 -10.95
C GLY A 406 -19.14 19.76 -10.02
N ASN A 407 -19.41 19.25 -8.82
CA ASN A 407 -20.01 20.04 -7.74
C ASN A 407 -18.92 20.87 -7.03
N ALA A 408 -19.30 21.95 -6.33
CA ALA A 408 -18.38 22.84 -5.58
C ALA A 408 -17.76 22.17 -4.33
N GLN A 409 -17.49 20.87 -4.40
CA GLN A 409 -16.83 20.07 -3.37
C GLN A 409 -15.35 20.42 -3.29
N ALA A 410 -14.83 20.42 -2.07
CA ALA A 410 -13.40 20.62 -1.86
C ALA A 410 -12.59 19.46 -2.45
N CYS A 411 -11.44 19.79 -3.03
CA CYS A 411 -10.52 18.82 -3.62
C CYS A 411 -9.45 18.40 -2.59
N MET A 412 -9.04 17.13 -2.66
CA MET A 412 -8.02 16.56 -1.79
C MET A 412 -7.00 15.86 -2.67
N ILE A 413 -5.72 16.22 -2.52
CA ILE A 413 -4.66 15.56 -3.28
C ILE A 413 -4.48 14.12 -2.79
N THR A 414 -4.43 13.92 -1.47
CA THR A 414 -4.23 12.60 -0.89
C THR A 414 -5.35 12.16 0.06
N ALA A 415 -5.67 10.88 0.03
CA ALA A 415 -6.50 10.20 1.02
C ALA A 415 -5.86 8.87 1.41
N GLN A 416 -4.84 8.93 2.28
CA GLN A 416 -4.06 7.74 2.62
C GLN A 416 -4.81 6.87 3.65
N GLY A 417 -4.84 5.57 3.38
CA GLY A 417 -5.73 4.57 4.00
C GLY A 417 -5.10 3.65 5.06
N ARG A 418 -4.07 4.08 5.78
CA ARG A 418 -3.45 3.23 6.80
C ARG A 418 -4.33 3.03 8.03
N THR A 419 -4.65 1.78 8.35
CA THR A 419 -5.48 1.39 9.50
C THR A 419 -4.71 0.88 10.71
N VAL A 420 -3.46 0.45 10.52
CA VAL A 420 -2.67 -0.15 11.60
C VAL A 420 -1.35 0.61 11.77
N PRO A 421 -0.96 1.02 12.99
CA PRO A 421 0.25 1.81 13.20
C PRO A 421 1.53 1.07 12.80
N THR A 422 1.54 -0.26 12.93
CA THR A 422 2.67 -1.12 12.61
C THR A 422 2.79 -1.42 11.13
N SER A 423 1.78 -1.17 10.28
CA SER A 423 1.88 -1.42 8.83
C SER A 423 2.78 -0.39 8.11
N PHE A 424 3.30 -0.79 6.95
CA PHE A 424 4.26 0.04 6.19
C PHE A 424 3.64 1.13 5.33
N GLY A 425 2.32 1.15 5.17
CA GLY A 425 1.62 2.11 4.32
C GLY A 425 2.00 3.57 4.58
N GLY A 426 2.05 4.34 3.50
CA GLY A 426 2.29 5.78 3.55
C GLY A 426 2.63 6.36 2.18
N PHE A 427 2.26 7.61 1.99
CA PHE A 427 2.60 8.36 0.78
C PHE A 427 3.73 9.34 1.06
N VAL A 428 4.71 9.37 0.18
CA VAL A 428 5.79 10.35 0.18
C VAL A 428 5.76 11.10 -1.15
N ILE A 429 5.52 12.40 -1.09
CA ILE A 429 5.53 13.31 -2.23
C ILE A 429 6.81 14.13 -2.13
N GLN A 430 7.80 13.81 -2.97
CA GLN A 430 9.15 14.36 -2.93
C GLN A 430 9.48 15.12 -4.21
N ASN A 431 9.92 16.37 -4.08
CA ASN A 431 10.34 17.18 -5.23
C ASN A 431 9.27 17.26 -6.34
N CYS A 432 8.00 17.35 -5.96
CA CYS A 432 6.88 17.43 -6.89
C CYS A 432 6.40 18.87 -7.07
N ASP A 433 5.65 19.09 -8.15
CA ASP A 433 4.92 20.31 -8.44
C ASP A 433 3.42 20.12 -8.12
N ILE A 434 2.91 20.76 -7.08
CA ILE A 434 1.49 20.80 -6.74
C ILE A 434 0.85 22.04 -7.37
N LYS A 435 0.02 21.81 -8.39
CA LYS A 435 -0.54 22.86 -9.27
C LYS A 435 -2.06 22.74 -9.36
N ALA A 436 -2.69 23.80 -9.85
CA ALA A 436 -4.11 23.80 -10.20
C ALA A 436 -4.30 24.08 -11.69
N ASP A 437 -5.30 23.43 -12.28
CA ASP A 437 -5.81 23.77 -13.61
C ASP A 437 -6.37 25.22 -13.58
N PRO A 438 -6.13 26.04 -14.62
CA PRO A 438 -6.73 27.37 -14.73
C PRO A 438 -8.24 27.39 -14.47
N ALA A 439 -8.98 26.40 -14.96
CA ALA A 439 -10.43 26.28 -14.76
C ALA A 439 -10.82 26.07 -13.28
N PHE A 440 -9.95 25.48 -12.46
CA PHE A 440 -10.15 25.37 -11.01
C PHE A 440 -9.98 26.74 -10.34
N THR A 441 -8.90 27.45 -10.68
CA THR A 441 -8.58 28.76 -10.06
C THR A 441 -9.54 29.87 -10.46
N SER A 442 -10.22 29.74 -11.59
CA SER A 442 -11.24 30.71 -12.06
C SER A 442 -12.65 30.47 -11.50
N THR A 443 -12.81 29.59 -10.50
CA THR A 443 -14.12 29.31 -9.89
C THR A 443 -14.60 30.45 -8.98
N THR A 444 -15.90 30.76 -9.07
CA THR A 444 -16.57 31.76 -8.22
C THR A 444 -17.85 31.14 -7.63
N PRO A 445 -17.95 30.97 -6.30
CA PRO A 445 -16.91 31.22 -5.31
C PRO A 445 -15.71 30.28 -5.47
N PRO A 446 -14.51 30.64 -4.95
CA PRO A 446 -13.33 29.78 -5.01
C PRO A 446 -13.60 28.43 -4.32
N ILE A 447 -13.24 27.35 -5.01
CA ILE A 447 -13.31 25.99 -4.45
C ILE A 447 -12.05 25.74 -3.60
N LYS A 448 -12.24 25.11 -2.44
CA LYS A 448 -11.12 24.76 -1.55
C LYS A 448 -10.34 23.55 -2.07
N ALA A 449 -9.03 23.56 -1.88
CA ALA A 449 -8.17 22.40 -2.09
C ALA A 449 -7.23 22.19 -0.90
N TYR A 450 -6.94 20.93 -0.59
CA TYR A 450 -6.06 20.53 0.51
C TYR A 450 -5.04 19.49 0.05
N LEU A 451 -3.93 19.41 0.79
CA LEU A 451 -2.86 18.43 0.60
C LEU A 451 -3.36 16.99 0.85
N GLY A 452 -4.35 16.84 1.73
CA GLY A 452 -5.05 15.57 1.92
C GLY A 452 -5.95 15.53 3.16
N ARG A 453 -6.52 14.36 3.41
CA ARG A 453 -7.38 14.04 4.55
C ARG A 453 -7.25 12.58 5.00
N PRO A 454 -7.38 12.26 6.30
CA PRO A 454 -7.11 10.92 6.81
C PRO A 454 -8.27 9.97 6.50
N TRP A 455 -8.18 9.22 5.40
CA TRP A 455 -9.20 8.22 5.07
C TRP A 455 -9.33 7.14 6.15
N LYS A 456 -8.21 6.77 6.76
CA LYS A 456 -8.15 5.80 7.87
C LYS A 456 -7.35 6.35 9.05
N GLU A 457 -7.53 5.74 10.22
CA GLU A 457 -7.13 6.29 11.51
C GLU A 457 -5.63 6.62 11.61
N TYR A 458 -4.76 5.80 11.01
CA TYR A 458 -3.30 5.97 11.08
C TYR A 458 -2.71 6.56 9.80
N SER A 459 -3.53 7.28 9.02
CA SER A 459 -3.16 7.87 7.74
C SER A 459 -1.79 8.53 7.75
N LYS A 460 -0.96 8.26 6.74
CA LYS A 460 0.43 8.76 6.68
C LYS A 460 0.73 9.38 5.32
N THR A 461 1.00 10.68 5.33
CA THR A 461 1.42 11.43 4.13
C THR A 461 2.54 12.39 4.50
N ILE A 462 3.64 12.32 3.77
CA ILE A 462 4.77 13.25 3.88
C ILE A 462 4.91 14.00 2.56
N ILE A 463 4.94 15.33 2.63
CA ILE A 463 5.19 16.20 1.46
C ILE A 463 6.48 16.95 1.71
N MET A 464 7.52 16.66 0.94
CA MET A 464 8.83 17.24 1.14
C MET A 464 9.44 17.77 -0.14
N GLN A 465 10.22 18.84 -0.01
CA GLN A 465 11.00 19.43 -1.10
C GLN A 465 10.15 19.79 -2.33
N SER A 466 8.83 19.95 -2.17
CA SER A 466 7.89 20.12 -3.27
C SER A 466 7.49 21.58 -3.44
N ASN A 467 7.22 22.02 -4.66
CA ASN A 467 6.64 23.33 -4.93
C ASN A 467 5.11 23.28 -4.80
N ILE A 468 4.54 24.19 -4.02
CA ILE A 468 3.10 24.25 -3.72
C ILE A 468 2.57 25.62 -4.15
N ASP A 469 1.67 25.64 -5.13
CA ASP A 469 1.02 26.88 -5.59
C ASP A 469 0.00 27.41 -4.56
N ALA A 470 -0.43 28.67 -4.73
CA ALA A 470 -1.15 29.44 -3.71
C ALA A 470 -2.60 28.98 -3.44
N PHE A 471 -3.13 28.06 -4.24
CA PHE A 471 -4.55 27.66 -4.20
C PHE A 471 -4.89 26.67 -3.06
N ILE A 472 -3.87 26.10 -2.40
CA ILE A 472 -4.05 25.23 -1.25
C ILE A 472 -4.52 26.06 -0.05
N ASP A 473 -5.60 25.61 0.60
CA ASP A 473 -6.13 26.25 1.80
C ASP A 473 -5.01 26.38 2.86
N PRO A 474 -4.86 27.54 3.53
CA PRO A 474 -3.77 27.74 4.49
C PRO A 474 -3.70 26.73 5.62
N THR A 475 -4.81 26.09 5.98
CA THR A 475 -4.86 24.97 6.94
C THR A 475 -4.08 23.74 6.47
N GLY A 476 -3.90 23.59 5.15
CA GLY A 476 -3.13 22.55 4.46
C GLY A 476 -3.85 21.22 4.38
N TRP A 477 -4.44 20.76 5.48
CA TRP A 477 -5.03 19.43 5.62
C TRP A 477 -6.49 19.54 6.06
N ALA A 478 -7.35 18.66 5.54
CA ALA A 478 -8.78 18.65 5.87
C ALA A 478 -9.16 17.48 6.77
N PRO A 479 -10.10 17.67 7.73
CA PRO A 479 -10.62 16.57 8.53
C PRO A 479 -11.42 15.59 7.67
N TRP A 480 -11.46 14.32 8.07
CA TRP A 480 -12.34 13.34 7.46
C TRP A 480 -13.78 13.57 7.92
N ASN A 481 -14.72 13.77 7.00
CA ASN A 481 -16.14 14.03 7.28
C ASN A 481 -16.43 15.09 8.37
N SER A 482 -15.55 16.09 8.50
CA SER A 482 -15.65 17.13 9.54
C SER A 482 -15.65 16.61 10.98
N THR A 483 -15.03 15.44 11.23
CA THR A 483 -14.87 14.85 12.57
C THR A 483 -13.42 14.94 13.07
N ASP A 484 -13.17 14.47 14.29
CA ASP A 484 -11.83 14.32 14.88
C ASP A 484 -11.15 12.99 14.52
N PHE A 485 -11.77 12.18 13.66
CA PHE A 485 -11.23 10.90 13.21
C PHE A 485 -9.84 11.05 12.57
N GLY A 486 -8.88 10.27 13.07
CA GLY A 486 -7.49 10.24 12.60
C GLY A 486 -6.64 11.48 12.96
N LEU A 487 -7.22 12.56 13.50
CA LEU A 487 -6.48 13.81 13.75
C LEU A 487 -5.40 13.67 14.84
N HIS A 488 -5.54 12.68 15.72
CA HIS A 488 -4.59 12.40 16.79
C HIS A 488 -3.51 11.37 16.46
N THR A 489 -3.76 10.55 15.44
CA THR A 489 -3.04 9.30 15.13
C THR A 489 -2.41 9.29 13.75
N CYS A 490 -2.87 10.15 12.82
CA CYS A 490 -2.24 10.33 11.52
C CYS A 490 -0.78 10.80 11.67
N PHE A 491 -0.01 10.69 10.60
CA PHE A 491 1.34 11.21 10.49
C PHE A 491 1.42 12.07 9.24
N TYR A 492 1.11 13.35 9.39
CA TYR A 492 1.21 14.35 8.32
C TYR A 492 2.39 15.25 8.54
N ALA A 493 3.24 15.35 7.53
CA ALA A 493 4.50 16.08 7.63
C ALA A 493 4.77 16.89 6.38
N GLU A 494 5.30 18.10 6.58
CA GLU A 494 5.80 18.98 5.52
C GLU A 494 7.27 19.31 5.81
N TYR A 495 8.15 19.19 4.81
CA TYR A 495 9.58 19.45 5.00
C TYR A 495 10.22 20.15 3.79
N GLN A 496 10.76 21.35 4.00
CA GLN A 496 11.45 22.15 2.96
C GLN A 496 10.66 22.34 1.66
N ASN A 497 9.33 22.44 1.77
CA ASN A 497 8.47 22.80 0.64
C ASN A 497 8.69 24.27 0.23
N ARG A 498 8.38 24.56 -1.02
CA ARG A 498 8.63 25.83 -1.70
C ARG A 498 7.33 26.36 -2.31
N GLY A 499 7.31 27.62 -2.72
CA GLY A 499 6.17 28.23 -3.38
C GLY A 499 5.16 28.88 -2.43
N PRO A 500 4.20 29.64 -2.97
CA PRO A 500 3.29 30.48 -2.18
C PRO A 500 2.33 29.70 -1.28
N GLY A 501 2.02 28.44 -1.59
CA GLY A 501 1.19 27.56 -0.76
C GLY A 501 1.93 26.83 0.37
N ALA A 502 3.26 26.95 0.45
CA ALA A 502 4.09 26.20 1.40
C ALA A 502 4.22 26.83 2.80
N ALA A 503 3.60 27.99 3.04
CA ALA A 503 3.69 28.67 4.33
C ALA A 503 3.03 27.85 5.46
N LEU A 504 3.81 27.54 6.52
CA LEU A 504 3.36 26.66 7.60
C LEU A 504 2.56 27.38 8.72
N GLY A 505 2.59 28.72 8.77
CA GLY A 505 2.11 29.50 9.92
C GLY A 505 0.61 29.40 10.22
N LYS A 506 -0.20 28.92 9.26
CA LYS A 506 -1.66 28.75 9.39
C LYS A 506 -2.12 27.29 9.30
N ARG A 507 -1.17 26.34 9.25
CA ARG A 507 -1.50 24.90 9.20
C ARG A 507 -2.29 24.50 10.43
N VAL A 508 -3.06 23.41 10.30
CA VAL A 508 -3.81 22.78 11.39
C VAL A 508 -2.98 22.71 12.67
N SER A 509 -3.44 23.42 13.72
CA SER A 509 -2.65 23.65 14.92
C SER A 509 -3.01 22.71 16.07
N THR A 510 -4.20 22.14 16.07
CA THR A 510 -4.73 21.27 17.14
C THR A 510 -4.49 19.79 16.88
N TRP A 511 -4.07 19.41 15.68
CA TRP A 511 -3.88 18.01 15.29
C TRP A 511 -2.58 17.48 15.88
N ARG A 512 -2.66 16.46 16.73
CA ARG A 512 -1.47 15.76 17.25
C ARG A 512 -0.77 14.95 16.15
N GLY A 513 -1.52 14.49 15.14
CA GLY A 513 -0.95 13.76 14.03
C GLY A 513 -0.16 14.61 13.02
N TYR A 514 -0.34 15.94 13.05
CA TYR A 514 0.46 16.85 12.24
C TYR A 514 1.83 17.11 12.90
N GLN A 515 2.90 16.70 12.21
CA GLN A 515 4.29 16.73 12.66
C GLN A 515 4.90 18.11 12.45
N LYS A 516 4.52 19.08 13.30
CA LYS A 516 5.07 20.44 13.26
C LYS A 516 6.58 20.45 13.47
N GLY A 517 7.33 21.04 12.54
CA GLY A 517 8.77 21.22 12.67
C GLY A 517 9.56 19.91 12.67
N ILE A 518 9.10 18.91 11.89
CA ILE A 518 9.77 17.62 11.75
C ILE A 518 11.25 17.77 11.36
N SER A 519 12.13 16.98 12.01
CA SER A 519 13.58 17.07 11.80
C SER A 519 14.04 16.37 10.52
N GLY A 520 15.18 16.83 9.96
CA GLY A 520 15.82 16.19 8.81
C GLY A 520 16.15 14.71 9.07
N ASP A 521 16.64 14.36 10.26
CA ASP A 521 16.94 12.96 10.62
C ASP A 521 15.71 12.06 10.59
N THR A 522 14.54 12.58 10.97
CA THR A 522 13.29 11.84 10.89
C THR A 522 12.84 11.72 9.45
N ILE A 523 12.89 12.82 8.69
CA ILE A 523 12.49 12.87 7.28
C ILE A 523 13.34 11.97 6.39
N ASN A 524 14.65 11.85 6.67
CA ASN A 524 15.57 11.03 5.90
C ASN A 524 15.10 9.58 5.76
N LYS A 525 14.35 9.04 6.73
CA LYS A 525 13.78 7.68 6.70
C LYS A 525 12.75 7.48 5.58
N TYR A 526 12.19 8.58 5.06
CA TYR A 526 11.14 8.57 4.05
C TYR A 526 11.65 8.81 2.62
N THR A 527 12.97 8.94 2.42
CA THR A 527 13.58 8.94 1.07
C THR A 527 13.31 7.62 0.35
N ALA A 528 13.26 7.61 -0.99
CA ALA A 528 12.98 6.40 -1.77
C ALA A 528 13.93 5.24 -1.40
N GLY A 529 15.21 5.55 -1.21
CA GLY A 529 16.26 4.62 -0.76
C GLY A 529 15.97 3.92 0.58
N LYS A 530 15.27 4.58 1.50
CA LYS A 530 15.02 4.08 2.86
C LYS A 530 13.56 3.70 3.14
N PHE A 531 12.62 4.18 2.36
CA PHE A 531 11.20 3.91 2.58
C PHE A 531 10.72 2.70 1.78
N ILE A 532 11.12 2.62 0.50
CA ILE A 532 10.64 1.57 -0.42
C ILE A 532 11.76 0.71 -1.00
N ASN A 533 13.01 1.14 -0.94
CA ASN A 533 14.16 0.48 -1.58
C ASN A 533 15.17 -0.08 -0.54
N THR A 534 14.67 -0.69 0.54
CA THR A 534 15.35 -0.77 1.85
C THR A 534 16.56 -1.69 2.00
N GLN A 535 16.95 -2.53 1.04
CA GLN A 535 18.22 -3.29 1.07
C GLN A 535 18.46 -4.20 -0.13
N GLN A 536 17.39 -4.80 -0.70
CA GLN A 536 17.43 -5.40 -2.03
C GLN A 536 16.90 -4.38 -3.03
N PRO A 537 17.78 -3.55 -3.61
CA PRO A 537 17.30 -2.44 -4.37
C PRO A 537 16.68 -2.97 -5.67
N TRP A 538 15.39 -2.71 -5.85
CA TRP A 538 14.62 -3.13 -7.01
C TRP A 538 14.51 -2.00 -8.03
N LEU A 539 14.65 -0.75 -7.60
CA LEU A 539 14.72 0.42 -8.47
C LEU A 539 15.96 0.42 -9.40
N PRO A 540 17.18 0.03 -8.96
CA PRO A 540 18.35 -0.06 -9.85
C PRO A 540 18.27 -1.19 -10.89
N LYS A 541 17.34 -2.14 -10.75
CA LYS A 541 17.08 -3.11 -11.84
C LYS A 541 16.52 -2.42 -13.08
N PHE A 542 15.90 -1.24 -12.90
CA PHE A 542 15.26 -0.48 -13.97
C PHE A 542 15.96 0.84 -14.28
N ASP A 543 17.06 1.20 -13.59
CA ASP A 543 17.86 2.41 -13.85
C ASP A 543 17.04 3.70 -13.91
N ILE A 544 15.98 3.73 -13.11
CA ILE A 544 15.15 4.91 -12.91
C ILE A 544 15.85 5.68 -11.81
N PRO A 545 16.30 6.93 -12.06
CA PRO A 545 16.97 7.69 -11.03
C PRO A 545 16.04 7.84 -9.83
N TYR A 546 16.58 7.91 -8.63
CA TYR A 546 15.82 8.24 -7.44
C TYR A 546 16.74 8.99 -6.47
N ASP A 547 16.16 9.96 -5.76
CA ASP A 547 16.88 10.81 -4.80
C ASP A 547 16.54 10.46 -3.35
#